data_AF-A0A852UZG9-F1
#
_entry.id   AF-A0A852UZG9-F1
#
_cell.length_a   1.000
_cell.length_b   1.000
_cell.length_c   1.000
_cell.angle_alpha   90.00
_cell.angle_beta   90.00
_cell.angle_gamma   90.00
#
_symmetry.space_group_name_H-M   'P 1'
#
loop_
_entity.id
_entity.type
_entity.pdbx_description
1 polymer ?
#
loop_
_entity_poly.entity_id
_entity_poly.type
_entity_poly.pdbx_seq_one_letter_code
_entity_poly.pdbx_strand_id
1 'polypeptide(L)' 'MSAESRTVTFPDGRHLTCDTCGNEQFEQHSWKLQTTGMTFMNLDWANRDATCYVCSVCRRIHWFHL' A
#
# COMPACT_ATOMS: atom_id res chain seq x y z
N MET A 1 16.51 1.60 5.40
CA MET A 1 16.09 0.41 4.63
C MET A 1 15.48 0.94 3.34
N SER A 2 16.20 0.85 2.23
CA SER A 2 15.77 1.39 0.94
C SER A 2 14.60 0.53 0.43
N ALA A 3 13.43 1.13 0.27
CA ALA A 3 12.28 0.42 -0.30
C ALA A 3 12.62 0.08 -1.76
N GLU A 4 12.67 -1.20 -2.09
CA GLU A 4 12.97 -1.67 -3.44
C GLU A 4 11.74 -1.44 -4.33
N SER A 5 11.97 -0.80 -5.48
CA SER A 5 10.93 -0.50 -6.45
C SER A 5 10.71 -1.71 -7.37
N ARG A 6 9.46 -2.15 -7.52
CA ARG A 6 9.09 -3.32 -8.33
C ARG A 6 7.78 -3.14 -9.07
N THR A 7 7.57 -3.95 -10.11
CA THR A 7 6.28 -4.08 -10.78
C THR A 7 5.32 -4.91 -9.93
N VAL A 8 4.03 -4.61 -10.03
CA VAL A 8 2.96 -5.33 -9.31
C VAL A 8 2.08 -5.98 -10.35
N THR A 9 1.87 -7.29 -10.23
CA THR A 9 1.03 -8.08 -11.15
C THR A 9 -0.19 -8.60 -10.40
N PHE A 10 -1.36 -8.37 -10.98
CA PHE A 10 -2.64 -8.89 -10.47
C PHE A 10 -2.82 -10.37 -10.84
N PRO A 11 -3.71 -11.11 -10.14
CA PRO A 11 -3.96 -12.53 -10.42
C PRO A 11 -4.43 -12.82 -11.86
N ASP A 12 -5.01 -11.83 -12.54
CA ASP A 12 -5.43 -11.93 -13.93
C ASP A 12 -4.31 -11.64 -14.95
N GLY A 13 -3.08 -11.43 -14.47
CA GLY A 13 -1.90 -11.20 -15.30
C GLY A 13 -1.65 -9.74 -15.69
N ARG A 14 -2.52 -8.80 -15.31
CA ARG A 14 -2.31 -7.37 -15.60
C ARG A 14 -1.32 -6.75 -14.64
N HIS A 15 -0.59 -5.74 -15.10
CA HIS A 15 0.30 -4.94 -14.24
C HIS A 15 -0.44 -3.73 -13.66
N LEU A 16 -0.05 -3.33 -12.45
CA LEU A 16 -0.44 -2.04 -11.89
C LEU A 16 0.26 -0.94 -12.67
N THR A 17 -0.52 0.04 -13.12
CA THR A 17 -0.02 1.26 -13.76
C THR A 17 -0.51 2.46 -12.94
N CYS A 18 0.36 3.44 -12.73
CA CYS A 18 0.00 4.63 -11.98
C CYS A 18 -1.01 5.47 -12.76
N ASP A 19 -2.19 5.69 -12.18
CA ASP A 19 -3.28 6.50 -12.74
C ASP A 19 -2.90 7.97 -13.01
N THR A 20 -1.82 8.43 -12.38
CA THR A 20 -1.38 9.84 -12.42
C THR A 20 -0.27 10.08 -13.44
N CYS A 21 0.65 9.12 -13.62
CA CYS A 21 1.86 9.33 -14.45
C CYS A 21 2.20 8.18 -15.40
N GLY A 22 1.45 7.08 -15.38
CA GLY A 22 1.68 5.92 -16.24
C GLY A 22 2.85 5.02 -15.84
N ASN A 23 3.58 5.32 -14.75
CA ASN A 23 4.69 4.49 -14.28
C ASN A 23 4.21 3.12 -13.76
N GLU A 24 5.04 2.09 -13.92
CA GLU A 24 4.73 0.70 -13.52
C GLU A 24 5.57 0.21 -12.33
N GLN A 25 6.39 1.10 -11.76
CA GLN A 25 7.33 0.78 -10.71
C GLN A 25 6.87 1.36 -9.36
N PHE A 26 6.77 0.49 -8.35
CA PHE A 26 6.18 0.82 -7.05
C PHE A 26 6.99 0.28 -5.88
N GLU A 27 7.00 1.05 -4.80
CA GLU A 27 7.44 0.59 -3.48
C GLU A 27 6.24 0.03 -2.71
N GLN A 28 6.35 -1.19 -2.15
CA GLN A 28 5.32 -1.71 -1.25
C GLN A 28 5.51 -1.15 0.16
N HIS A 29 4.42 -0.67 0.75
CA HIS A 29 4.38 -0.22 2.14
C HIS A 29 3.20 -0.86 2.87
N SER A 30 3.37 -1.11 4.16
CA SER A 30 2.30 -1.55 5.07
C SER A 30 1.98 -0.42 6.04
N TRP A 31 0.76 0.11 6.01
CA TRP A 31 0.34 1.20 6.87
C TRP A 31 -0.63 0.70 7.93
N LYS A 32 -0.34 1.03 9.20
CA LYS A 32 -1.25 0.77 10.32
C LYS A 32 -2.40 1.77 10.25
N LEU A 33 -3.59 1.30 9.89
CA LEU A 33 -4.82 2.09 9.97
C LEU A 33 -5.28 2.13 11.43
N GLN A 34 -4.60 2.91 12.26
CA GLN A 34 -5.05 3.12 13.63
C GLN A 34 -6.34 3.94 13.62
N THR A 35 -7.46 3.37 14.07
CA THR A 35 -8.55 4.18 14.60
C THR A 35 -8.10 4.74 15.94
N THR A 36 -7.96 6.07 15.99
CA THR A 36 -7.51 6.86 17.15
C THR A 36 -8.28 6.58 18.47
N GLY A 37 -9.42 5.86 18.43
CA GLY A 37 -10.22 5.50 19.61
C GLY A 37 -9.95 4.13 20.24
N MET A 38 -9.09 3.27 19.67
CA MET A 38 -8.88 1.89 20.19
C MET A 38 -7.73 1.75 21.20
N THR A 39 -6.94 2.78 21.47
CA THR A 39 -5.80 2.70 22.42
C THR A 39 -6.24 2.52 23.89
N PHE A 40 -7.54 2.63 24.21
CA PHE A 40 -8.08 2.46 25.56
C PHE A 40 -8.63 1.05 25.87
N MET A 41 -8.79 0.19 24.86
CA MET A 41 -9.25 -1.18 25.04
C MET A 41 -8.33 -2.09 24.23
N ASN A 42 -7.65 -3.01 24.92
CA ASN A 42 -6.61 -3.97 24.49
C ASN A 42 -6.99 -4.82 23.24
N LEU A 43 -7.23 -4.18 22.09
CA LEU A 43 -7.72 -4.72 20.82
C LEU A 43 -6.69 -4.50 19.70
N ASP A 44 -5.41 -4.75 19.98
CA ASP A 44 -4.36 -4.77 18.96
C ASP A 44 -4.65 -5.80 17.84
N TRP A 45 -5.51 -6.79 18.10
CA TRP A 45 -5.96 -7.79 17.13
C TRP A 45 -6.95 -7.25 16.07
N ALA A 46 -7.53 -6.07 16.27
CA ALA A 46 -8.43 -5.44 15.30
C ALA A 46 -7.71 -4.48 14.34
N ASN A 47 -6.39 -4.30 14.49
CA ASN A 47 -5.58 -3.44 13.63
C ASN A 47 -5.33 -4.14 12.28
N ARG A 48 -6.20 -3.88 11.29
CA ARG A 48 -5.97 -4.32 9.91
C ARG A 48 -4.87 -3.47 9.30
N ASP A 49 -3.72 -4.08 9.01
CA ASP A 49 -2.68 -3.45 8.23
C ASP A 49 -3.14 -3.37 6.77
N ALA A 50 -3.14 -2.17 6.19
CA ALA A 50 -3.43 -1.99 4.77
C ALA A 50 -2.12 -2.05 3.98
N THR A 51 -2.10 -2.91 2.95
CA THR A 51 -1.02 -2.89 1.96
C THR A 51 -1.29 -1.76 0.98
N CYS A 52 -0.29 -0.92 0.75
CA CYS A 52 -0.33 0.09 -0.30
C CYS A 52 0.94 0.04 -1.16
N TYR A 53 0.81 0.54 -2.38
CA TYR A 53 1.89 0.63 -3.35
C TYR A 53 2.10 2.10 -3.71
N VAL A 54 3.31 2.60 -3.52
CA VAL A 54 3.68 3.99 -3.75
C VAL A 54 4.46 4.10 -5.04
N CYS A 55 3.99 4.92 -5.98
CA CYS A 55 4.66 5.13 -7.26
C CYS A 55 6.09 5.68 -7.03
N SER A 56 7.10 5.06 -7.65
CA SER A 56 8.49 5.52 -7.51
C SER A 56 8.78 6.87 -8.16
N VAL A 57 7.92 7.32 -9.10
CA VAL A 57 8.08 8.59 -9.83
C VAL A 57 7.28 9.71 -9.18
N CYS A 58 5.95 9.64 -9.20
CA CYS A 58 5.09 10.74 -8.74
C CYS A 58 4.65 10.62 -7.28
N ARG A 59 5.06 9.56 -6.57
CA ARG A 59 4.70 9.27 -5.16
C ARG A 59 3.19 9.10 -4.88
N ARG A 60 2.35 8.98 -5.91
CA ARG A 60 0.94 8.61 -5.77
C ARG A 60 0.82 7.28 -5.01
N ILE A 61 -0.03 7.26 -3.99
CA ILE A 61 -0.28 6.09 -3.15
C ILE A 61 -1.52 5.36 -3.67
N HIS A 62 -1.35 4.09 -4.01
CA HIS A 62 -2.42 3.18 -4.40
C HIS A 62 -2.76 2.28 -3.20
N TRP A 63 -3.96 2.46 -2.66
CA TRP A 63 -4.46 1.71 -1.51
C TRP A 63 -5.22 0.47 -1.97
N PHE A 64 -4.91 -0.68 -1.39
CA PHE A 64 -5.62 -1.93 -1.64
C PHE A 64 -6.18 -2.45 -0.32
N HIS A 65 -7.50 -2.60 -0.27
CA HIS A 65 -8.16 -3.25 0.85
C HIS A 65 -8.09 -4.76 0.61
N LEU A 66 -7.57 -5.50 1.60
CA LEU A 66 -7.66 -6.96 1.67
C LEU A 66 -9.02 -7.36 2.23
#